data_AF-A0A7Y0ZEL2-F1
#
_entry.id   AF-A0A7Y0ZEL2-F1
#
_cell.length_a   1.000
_cell.length_b   1.000
_cell.length_c   1.000
_cell.angle_alpha   90.00
_cell.angle_beta   90.00
_cell.angle_gamma   90.00
#
_symmetry.space_group_name_H-M   'P 1'
#
loop_
_entity.id
_entity.type
_entity.pdbx_description
1 polymer ?
#
loop_
_entity_poly.entity_id
_entity_poly.type
_entity_poly.pdbx_seq_one_letter_code
_entity_poly.pdbx_strand_id
1 'polypeptide(L)'
;MNPDLTEEEMRRALFGTPQHEDQVSTPLVQEPLPEIVFTKPVAAPVAKKKAAKAFTPRLRVTLRVGNKFEGEMTELIHEADTLSSLLAEQEAVKAARKKYKYVKVVSIKSM
;
A
#
# COMPACT_ATOMS: atom_id res chain seq x y z
N MET A 1 -47.95 -10.58 1.35
CA MET A 1 -46.56 -11.04 1.49
C MET A 1 -46.53 -12.44 0.91
N ASN A 2 -45.89 -12.67 -0.23
CA ASN A 2 -45.90 -13.95 -0.92
C ASN A 2 -44.67 -14.74 -0.43
N PRO A 3 -44.85 -15.82 0.36
CA PRO A 3 -43.75 -16.46 1.08
C PRO A 3 -42.96 -17.48 0.25
N ASP A 4 -43.36 -17.78 -0.99
CA ASP A 4 -42.81 -18.91 -1.75
C ASP A 4 -42.04 -18.45 -2.99
N LEU A 5 -41.05 -17.57 -2.79
CA LEU A 5 -40.05 -17.30 -3.83
C LEU A 5 -39.08 -18.49 -3.89
N THR A 6 -39.07 -19.18 -5.04
CA THR A 6 -38.14 -20.29 -5.28
C THR A 6 -36.69 -19.82 -5.19
N GLU A 7 -35.78 -20.69 -4.72
CA GLU A 7 -34.36 -20.37 -4.54
C GLU A 7 -33.74 -19.81 -5.83
N GLU A 8 -34.04 -20.41 -6.98
CA GLU A 8 -33.63 -19.93 -8.30
C GLU A 8 -34.01 -18.46 -8.55
N GLU A 9 -35.12 -17.99 -7.98
CA GLU A 9 -35.60 -16.63 -8.18
C GLU A 9 -34.93 -15.62 -7.24
N MET A 10 -34.64 -16.04 -5.99
CA MET A 10 -33.76 -15.28 -5.09
C MET A 10 -32.35 -15.15 -5.67
N ARG A 11 -31.85 -16.22 -6.28
CA ARG A 11 -30.52 -16.25 -6.89
C ARG A 11 -30.44 -15.35 -8.11
N ARG A 12 -31.48 -15.37 -8.97
CA ARG A 12 -31.61 -14.46 -10.12
C ARG A 12 -31.69 -12.98 -9.70
N ALA A 13 -32.37 -12.65 -8.61
CA ALA A 13 -32.46 -11.28 -8.12
C ALA A 13 -31.14 -10.78 -7.51
N LEU A 14 -30.41 -11.64 -6.79
CA LEU A 14 -29.14 -11.28 -6.15
C LEU A 14 -27.97 -11.20 -7.14
N PHE A 15 -27.93 -12.12 -8.09
CA PHE A 15 -26.76 -12.32 -8.95
C PHE A 15 -27.04 -12.09 -10.45
N GLY A 16 -28.29 -11.80 -10.82
CA GLY A 16 -28.73 -11.64 -12.21
C GLY A 16 -29.07 -12.97 -12.89
N THR A 17 -29.79 -12.92 -14.02
CA THR A 17 -30.04 -14.12 -14.84
C THR A 17 -28.75 -14.55 -15.54
N PRO A 18 -28.26 -15.79 -15.37
CA PRO A 18 -27.21 -16.30 -16.24
C PRO A 18 -27.80 -16.41 -17.64
N GLN A 19 -27.25 -15.64 -18.58
CA GLN A 19 -27.61 -15.70 -19.98
C GLN A 19 -27.33 -17.13 -20.45
N HIS A 20 -28.39 -17.85 -20.86
CA HIS A 20 -28.26 -19.16 -21.48
C HIS A 20 -27.64 -18.93 -22.85
N GLU A 21 -26.31 -18.88 -22.89
CA GLU A 21 -25.54 -18.93 -24.12
C GLU A 21 -25.58 -20.37 -24.62
N ASP A 22 -26.68 -20.73 -25.26
CA ASP A 22 -26.68 -21.86 -26.16
C ASP A 22 -25.66 -21.59 -27.27
N GLN A 23 -24.61 -22.40 -27.22
CA GLN A 23 -23.76 -22.79 -28.35
C GLN A 23 -22.67 -21.80 -28.77
N VAL A 24 -21.53 -21.90 -28.08
CA VAL A 24 -20.28 -22.17 -28.81
C VAL A 24 -19.62 -23.39 -28.17
N SER A 25 -19.78 -24.52 -28.86
CA SER A 25 -19.06 -25.75 -28.54
C SER A 25 -17.57 -25.53 -28.80
N THR A 26 -16.78 -25.43 -27.73
CA THR A 26 -15.36 -25.77 -27.76
C THR A 26 -15.02 -26.55 -26.49
N PRO A 27 -14.59 -27.82 -26.61
CA PRO A 27 -14.31 -28.65 -25.45
C PRO A 27 -13.01 -28.23 -24.77
N LEU A 28 -13.11 -28.09 -23.45
CA LEU A 28 -12.19 -28.54 -22.40
C LEU A 28 -10.71 -28.70 -22.80
N VAL A 29 -9.80 -28.05 -22.06
CA VAL A 29 -8.72 -28.72 -21.30
C VAL A 29 -7.76 -27.66 -20.73
N GLN A 30 -7.81 -27.53 -19.40
CA GLN A 30 -6.69 -27.33 -18.46
C GLN A 30 -5.68 -26.22 -18.77
N GLU A 31 -5.77 -25.15 -17.99
CA GLU A 31 -4.60 -24.37 -17.55
C GLU A 31 -3.69 -25.33 -16.75
N PRO A 32 -2.37 -25.41 -17.00
CA PRO A 32 -1.49 -24.37 -16.47
C PRO A 32 -0.17 -24.10 -17.24
N LEU A 33 0.37 -22.91 -16.99
CA LEU A 33 1.76 -22.46 -17.23
C LEU A 33 2.14 -22.12 -18.67
N PRO A 34 2.33 -20.82 -19.02
CA PRO A 34 3.32 -20.52 -20.03
C PRO A 34 4.67 -20.96 -19.44
N GLU A 35 5.27 -21.97 -20.08
CA GLU A 35 6.68 -22.30 -19.93
C GLU A 35 7.48 -21.06 -20.32
N ILE A 36 7.72 -20.20 -19.34
CA ILE A 36 8.64 -19.07 -19.45
C ILE A 36 10.00 -19.72 -19.56
N VAL A 37 10.42 -19.93 -20.81
CA VAL A 37 11.78 -20.26 -21.19
C VAL A 37 12.67 -19.28 -20.44
N PHE A 38 13.35 -19.78 -19.40
CA PHE A 38 14.36 -19.04 -18.67
C PHE A 38 15.54 -18.85 -19.64
N THR A 39 15.44 -17.87 -20.53
CA THR A 39 16.60 -17.37 -21.26
C THR A 39 17.48 -16.72 -20.21
N LYS A 40 18.55 -17.42 -19.82
CA LYS A 40 19.63 -16.89 -18.99
C LYS A 40 20.00 -15.50 -19.53
N PRO A 41 19.86 -14.41 -18.76
CA PRO A 41 20.46 -13.16 -19.16
C PRO A 41 21.97 -13.34 -19.07
N VAL A 42 22.62 -13.37 -20.23
CA VAL A 42 24.08 -13.33 -20.35
C VAL A 42 24.56 -12.08 -19.61
N ALA A 43 25.32 -12.32 -18.55
CA ALA A 43 25.89 -11.29 -17.71
C ALA A 43 26.85 -10.42 -18.52
N ALA A 44 26.49 -9.15 -18.71
CA ALA A 44 27.44 -8.08 -18.99
C ALA A 44 27.60 -7.24 -17.70
N PRO A 45 28.83 -6.91 -17.26
CA PRO A 45 29.04 -6.13 -16.06
C PRO A 45 28.76 -4.66 -16.36
N VAL A 46 27.48 -4.27 -16.33
CA VAL A 46 27.12 -2.86 -16.40
C VAL A 46 27.43 -2.24 -15.06
N ALA A 47 28.38 -1.31 -15.08
CA ALA A 47 28.81 -0.47 -13.97
C ALA A 47 27.65 -0.12 -13.03
N LYS A 48 27.91 -0.20 -11.72
CA LYS A 48 27.00 0.10 -10.62
C LYS A 48 26.36 1.49 -10.81
N LYS A 49 25.29 1.57 -11.59
CA LYS A 49 24.44 2.75 -11.65
C LYS A 49 23.78 2.82 -10.29
N LYS A 50 24.22 3.77 -9.45
CA LYS A 50 23.49 4.17 -8.26
C LYS A 50 22.07 4.44 -8.72
N ALA A 51 21.12 3.61 -8.29
CA ALA A 51 19.73 3.80 -8.62
C ALA A 51 19.36 5.25 -8.29
N ALA A 52 18.85 5.98 -9.28
CA ALA A 52 18.40 7.35 -9.09
C ALA A 52 17.33 7.33 -7.99
N LYS A 53 17.48 8.18 -6.97
CA LYS A 53 16.54 8.28 -5.85
C LYS A 53 15.28 8.98 -6.33
N ALA A 54 14.45 8.27 -7.10
CA ALA A 54 13.24 8.78 -7.71
C ALA A 54 12.01 8.33 -6.92
N PHE A 55 11.78 9.00 -5.78
CA PHE A 55 10.44 9.23 -5.25
C PHE A 55 10.50 10.44 -4.32
N THR A 56 9.98 11.59 -4.78
CA THR A 56 10.02 12.87 -4.07
C THR A 56 8.63 13.48 -3.85
N PRO A 57 7.87 12.97 -2.89
CA PRO A 57 6.89 13.77 -2.18
C PRO A 57 7.38 13.91 -0.74
N ARG A 58 8.04 15.02 -0.46
CA ARG A 58 8.68 15.25 0.84
C ARG A 58 7.65 15.77 1.83
N LEU A 59 7.11 14.86 2.63
CA LEU A 59 6.34 15.25 3.80
C LEU A 59 7.29 15.67 4.91
N ARG A 60 7.13 16.90 5.39
CA ARG A 60 7.83 17.43 6.56
C ARG A 60 6.96 17.26 7.79
N VAL A 61 7.37 16.35 8.66
CA VAL A 61 6.74 16.15 9.97
C VAL A 61 7.46 16.99 11.01
N THR A 62 6.72 17.83 11.71
CA THR A 62 7.21 18.63 12.84
C THR A 62 6.70 18.01 14.13
N LEU A 63 7.62 17.63 15.01
CA LEU A 63 7.37 17.00 16.28
C LEU A 63 7.84 17.92 17.41
N ARG A 64 7.12 17.96 18.52
CA ARG A 64 7.64 18.45 19.80
C ARG A 64 8.11 17.25 20.61
N VAL A 65 9.37 17.30 21.03
CA VAL A 65 10.05 16.19 21.71
C VAL A 65 10.67 16.67 23.01
N GLY A 66 10.66 15.83 24.04
CA GLY A 66 11.22 16.17 25.35
C GLY A 66 11.45 14.93 26.22
N ASN A 67 12.32 15.06 27.22
CA ASN A 67 12.61 14.00 28.20
C ASN A 67 11.96 14.24 29.56
N LYS A 68 11.58 15.48 29.85
CA LYS A 68 10.84 15.88 31.06
C LYS A 68 9.38 16.11 30.68
N PHE A 69 8.46 15.59 31.49
CA PHE A 69 7.03 15.82 31.32
C PHE A 69 6.71 17.29 31.59
N GLU A 70 6.02 17.96 30.67
CA GLU A 70 5.72 19.41 30.71
C GLU A 70 6.95 20.33 30.87
N GLY A 71 8.15 19.82 30.60
CA GLY A 71 9.38 20.60 30.61
C GLY A 71 9.69 21.21 29.24
N GLU A 72 10.96 21.56 29.04
CA GLU A 72 11.45 22.06 27.76
C GLU A 72 11.19 21.03 26.65
N MET A 73 10.30 21.39 25.72
CA MET A 73 10.04 20.64 24.49
C MET A 73 10.77 21.32 23.33
N THR A 74 11.61 20.57 22.64
CA THR A 74 12.30 21.05 21.43
C THR A 74 11.50 20.65 20.21
N GLU A 75 11.52 21.49 19.17
CA GLU A 75 10.95 21.15 17.87
C GLU A 75 11.95 20.31 17.06
N LEU A 76 11.49 19.18 16.54
CA LEU A 76 12.27 18.26 15.72
C LEU A 76 11.57 18.07 14.38
N ILE A 77 12.33 18.24 13.30
CA ILE A 77 11.84 18.10 11.94
C ILE A 77 12.30 16.76 11.39
N HIS A 78 11.37 16.00 10.83
CA HIS A 78 11.64 14.76 10.12
C HIS A 78 11.12 14.86 8.69
N GLU A 79 12.02 14.65 7.72
CA GLU A 79 11.65 14.55 6.30
C GLU A 79 11.38 13.08 5.97
N ALA A 80 10.17 12.80 5.49
CA ALA A 80 9.79 11.49 5.01
C ALA A 80 9.72 11.49 3.48
N ASP A 81 10.34 10.49 2.86
CA ASP A 81 10.32 10.27 1.41
C ASP A 81 9.02 9.53 0.99
N THR A 82 7.89 9.72 1.68
CA THR A 82 6.64 8.97 1.44
C THR A 82 5.43 9.89 1.22
N LEU A 83 4.47 9.47 0.38
CA LEU A 83 3.21 10.20 0.16
C LEU A 83 2.22 10.08 1.32
N SER A 84 2.37 9.05 2.16
CA SER A 84 1.39 8.73 3.19
C SER A 84 1.71 9.49 4.47
N SER A 85 0.78 10.35 4.90
CA SER A 85 0.88 11.08 6.16
C SER A 85 0.99 10.15 7.36
N LEU A 86 0.25 9.04 7.37
CA LEU A 86 0.28 8.05 8.44
C LEU A 86 1.66 7.38 8.54
N LEU A 87 2.24 7.00 7.41
CA LEU A 87 3.56 6.37 7.39
C LEU A 87 4.65 7.37 7.82
N ALA A 88 4.59 8.59 7.31
CA ALA A 88 5.48 9.67 7.71
C ALA A 88 5.40 9.95 9.23
N GLU A 89 4.19 9.94 9.81
CA GLU A 89 4.01 10.10 11.25
C GLU A 89 4.66 8.96 12.04
N GLN A 90 4.38 7.71 11.67
CA GLN A 90 4.91 6.54 12.35
C GLN A 90 6.44 6.51 12.31
N GLU A 91 7.04 6.80 11.15
CA GLU A 91 8.49 6.87 11.00
C GLU A 91 9.09 8.00 11.85
N ALA A 92 8.48 9.19 11.83
CA ALA A 92 8.93 10.34 12.60
C ALA A 92 8.85 10.05 14.12
N VAL A 93 7.74 9.50 14.61
CA VAL A 93 7.56 9.15 16.03
C VAL A 93 8.54 8.05 16.42
N LYS A 94 8.72 7.02 15.60
CA LYS A 94 9.69 5.94 15.86
C LYS A 94 11.11 6.49 15.92
N ALA A 95 11.47 7.43 15.06
CA ALA A 95 12.78 8.07 15.07
C ALA A 95 12.98 8.92 16.34
N ALA A 96 11.97 9.71 16.73
CA ALA A 96 12.03 10.55 17.92
C ALA A 96 12.09 9.74 19.22
N ARG A 97 11.31 8.66 19.34
CA ARG A 97 11.28 7.80 20.54
C ARG A 97 12.59 7.07 20.83
N LYS A 98 13.54 7.04 19.88
CA LYS A 98 14.90 6.52 20.13
C LYS A 98 15.70 7.40 21.10
N LYS A 99 15.41 8.71 21.14
CA LYS A 99 16.16 9.70 21.92
C LYS A 99 15.31 10.42 22.96
N TYR A 100 13.99 10.47 22.74
CA TYR A 100 13.07 11.25 23.56
C TYR A 100 11.97 10.39 24.16
N LYS A 101 11.65 10.64 25.44
CA LYS A 101 10.59 9.92 26.16
C LYS A 101 9.20 10.40 25.76
N TYR A 102 9.03 11.72 25.61
CA TYR A 102 7.78 12.37 25.24
C TYR A 102 7.88 12.89 23.82
N VAL A 103 6.92 12.51 22.99
CA VAL A 103 6.86 12.88 21.57
C VAL A 103 5.41 13.27 21.26
N LYS A 104 5.22 14.46 20.69
CA LYS A 104 3.93 14.95 20.22
C LYS A 104 4.08 15.43 18.78
N VAL A 105 3.21 14.93 17.90
CA VAL A 105 3.16 15.39 16.51
C VAL A 105 2.44 16.74 16.47
N VAL A 106 3.04 17.73 15.81
CA VAL A 106 2.47 19.09 15.70
C VAL A 106 1.84 19.30 14.33
N SER A 107 2.58 18.97 13.26
CA SER A 107 2.07 19.16 11.89
C SER A 107 2.79 18.26 10.90
N ILE A 108 2.06 17.85 9.87
CA ILE A 108 2.60 17.18 8.68
C ILE A 108 2.26 18.07 7.50
N LYS A 109 3.28 18.54 6.77
CA LYS A 109 3.10 19.40 5.60
C LYS A 109 3.81 18.81 4.41
N SER A 110 3.21 18.88 3.23
CA SER A 110 3.97 18.71 1.99
C SER A 110 4.92 19.89 1.85
N MET A 111 6.15 19.60 1.46
CA MET A 111 7.10 20.59 0.93
C MET A 111 6.68 21.04 -0.47
#